data_AF-A0A7Z8JZW6-F1
#
_entry.id   AF-A0A7Z8JZW6-F1
#
_cell.length_a   1.000
_cell.length_b   1.000
_cell.length_c   1.000
_cell.angle_alpha   90.00
_cell.angle_beta   90.00
_cell.angle_gamma   90.00
#
_symmetry.space_group_name_H-M   'P 1'
#
loop_
_entity.id
_entity.type
_entity.pdbx_description
1 polymer ?
#
loop_
_entity_poly.entity_id
_entity_poly.type
_entity_poly.pdbx_seq_one_letter_code
_entity_poly.pdbx_strand_id
1 'polypeptide(L)'
;MQPDDERPDDPDAPAPDADARKHAEALRRDREKAERAAQKEAARAEKDRERARRDAEKAQRDRDRAARAAEKEAERLRAEQERAVREVERDADRAEREAQKAALDARLAAQRAARQVERARLRALAAREPGDEEAGPDLPPGLAVLWRPAPVGRRGPRPGLTLAGIAEAAVALADADGLGAVSMARVAERLGVTTMALYRYVSSKDDLLAVMLDAALAEAVAGAEAVPDAADPGGAPAWRTALERWCADQLDLARRHPWAVQTPAAAALPGPARVAFLERGLRALDGTPLSWPEKTAVVGRLSLHVLAEGQVVAAEAQAARAAEAGAAAGGEEPPAGGATAGHPALLDYASLLRAVTDPDEHPVLAQALAAGAFDDAEAEDDEGRPDWGLRLMLDGVAAVVARAEARAAGRAPGGT
;
A
#
# COMPACT_ATOMS: atom_id res chain seq x y z
N MET A 1 -116.90 -2.66 75.48
CA MET A 1 -117.98 -3.46 76.09
C MET A 1 -117.81 -4.87 75.53
N GLN A 2 -117.62 -5.85 76.42
CA GLN A 2 -117.31 -7.29 76.25
C GLN A 2 -118.13 -8.07 75.17
N PRO A 3 -117.85 -9.37 74.87
CA PRO A 3 -116.90 -10.30 75.53
C PRO A 3 -116.05 -11.22 74.60
N ASP A 4 -115.19 -11.99 75.28
CA ASP A 4 -114.53 -13.25 74.93
C ASP A 4 -115.42 -14.31 74.25
N ASP A 5 -114.81 -15.19 73.45
CA ASP A 5 -115.15 -16.62 73.43
C ASP A 5 -113.94 -17.48 73.04
N GLU A 6 -113.64 -18.47 73.86
CA GLU A 6 -112.54 -19.43 73.77
C GLU A 6 -112.95 -20.70 73.00
N ARG A 7 -111.93 -21.49 72.58
CA ARG A 7 -111.90 -22.97 72.33
C ARG A 7 -111.89 -23.46 70.87
N PRO A 8 -111.45 -24.71 70.61
CA PRO A 8 -110.35 -25.47 71.23
C PRO A 8 -109.41 -26.13 70.21
N ASP A 9 -108.27 -26.61 70.71
CA ASP A 9 -107.36 -27.57 70.07
C ASP A 9 -108.05 -28.87 69.63
N ASP A 10 -107.69 -29.36 68.45
CA ASP A 10 -107.88 -30.74 68.00
C ASP A 10 -106.50 -31.44 67.96
N PRO A 11 -106.23 -32.45 68.80
CA PRO A 11 -104.94 -33.09 68.93
C PRO A 11 -104.91 -34.45 68.22
N ASP A 12 -104.52 -34.50 66.95
CA ASP A 12 -103.68 -35.58 66.41
C ASP A 12 -103.22 -35.30 64.97
N ALA A 13 -102.12 -34.55 64.84
CA ALA A 13 -101.27 -34.60 63.65
C ALA A 13 -99.95 -35.26 64.04
N PRO A 14 -99.57 -36.42 63.46
CA PRO A 14 -98.41 -37.16 63.92
C PRO A 14 -97.12 -36.36 63.72
N ALA A 15 -96.36 -36.25 64.80
CA ALA A 15 -95.07 -35.57 64.85
C ALA A 15 -94.09 -36.19 63.84
N PRO A 16 -93.34 -35.37 63.06
CA PRO A 16 -92.39 -35.90 62.09
C PRO A 16 -91.18 -36.55 62.78
N ASP A 17 -90.91 -37.78 62.32
CA ASP A 17 -89.89 -38.75 62.68
C ASP A 17 -88.51 -38.15 63.07
N ALA A 18 -88.00 -38.57 64.24
CA ALA A 18 -86.75 -38.08 64.82
C ALA A 18 -85.52 -38.46 63.97
N ASP A 19 -85.58 -39.55 63.22
CA ASP A 19 -84.48 -39.99 62.35
C ASP A 19 -84.39 -39.16 61.07
N ALA A 20 -85.53 -38.69 60.54
CA ALA A 20 -85.55 -37.73 59.43
C ALA A 20 -84.93 -36.39 59.83
N ARG A 21 -85.13 -35.93 61.08
CA ARG A 21 -84.51 -34.70 61.61
C ARG A 21 -82.99 -34.86 61.74
N LYS A 22 -82.51 -35.98 62.27
CA LYS A 22 -81.06 -36.26 62.40
C LYS A 22 -80.38 -36.38 61.03
N HIS A 23 -81.02 -37.05 60.07
CA HIS A 23 -80.48 -37.19 58.71
C HIS A 23 -80.46 -35.84 57.98
N ALA A 24 -81.52 -35.02 58.11
CA ALA A 24 -81.54 -33.66 57.58
C ALA A 24 -80.48 -32.76 58.24
N GLU A 25 -80.23 -32.91 59.55
CA GLU A 25 -79.19 -32.16 60.25
C GLU A 25 -77.77 -32.60 59.85
N ALA A 26 -77.55 -33.90 59.63
CA ALA A 26 -76.28 -34.41 59.10
C ALA A 26 -76.00 -33.90 57.68
N LEU A 27 -76.99 -33.96 56.77
CA LEU A 27 -76.89 -33.40 55.43
C LEU A 27 -76.65 -31.89 55.46
N ARG A 28 -77.25 -31.16 56.42
CA ARG A 28 -77.00 -29.73 56.61
C ARG A 28 -75.56 -29.46 57.03
N ARG A 29 -75.03 -30.21 58.00
CA ARG A 29 -73.63 -30.08 58.45
C ARG A 29 -72.63 -30.45 57.37
N ASP A 30 -72.89 -31.48 56.58
CA ASP A 30 -72.04 -31.88 55.46
C ASP A 30 -72.06 -30.83 54.34
N ARG A 31 -73.24 -30.26 54.05
CA ARG A 31 -73.37 -29.14 53.11
C ARG A 31 -72.64 -27.89 53.59
N GLU A 32 -72.79 -27.51 54.87
CA GLU A 32 -72.05 -26.38 55.46
C GLU A 32 -70.53 -26.62 55.47
N LYS A 33 -70.08 -27.87 55.70
CA LYS A 33 -68.67 -28.24 55.65
C LYS A 33 -68.12 -28.19 54.23
N ALA A 34 -68.90 -28.65 53.24
CA ALA A 34 -68.56 -28.56 51.82
C ALA A 34 -68.52 -27.10 51.35
N GLU A 35 -69.48 -26.27 51.77
CA GLU A 35 -69.49 -24.83 51.47
C GLU A 35 -68.29 -24.12 52.10
N ARG A 36 -67.92 -24.43 53.35
CA ARG A 36 -66.70 -23.90 53.99
C ARG A 36 -65.42 -24.39 53.32
N ALA A 37 -65.38 -25.63 52.82
CA ALA A 37 -64.24 -26.16 52.07
C ALA A 37 -64.11 -25.46 50.70
N ALA A 38 -65.22 -25.30 49.97
CA ALA A 38 -65.27 -24.57 48.71
C ALA A 38 -64.90 -23.08 48.89
N GLN A 39 -65.35 -22.43 49.97
CA GLN A 39 -64.93 -21.06 50.30
C GLN A 39 -63.43 -20.97 50.58
N LYS A 40 -62.85 -21.93 51.32
CA LYS A 40 -61.40 -21.98 51.57
C LYS A 40 -60.59 -22.24 50.31
N GLU A 41 -61.07 -23.11 49.43
CA GLU A 41 -60.42 -23.42 48.15
C GLU A 41 -60.50 -22.22 47.19
N ALA A 42 -61.66 -21.57 47.07
CA ALA A 42 -61.84 -20.35 46.31
C ALA A 42 -60.93 -19.22 46.81
N ALA A 43 -60.81 -19.03 48.14
CA ALA A 43 -59.91 -18.04 48.73
C ALA A 43 -58.42 -18.35 48.47
N ARG A 44 -58.03 -19.64 48.46
CA ARG A 44 -56.66 -20.06 48.07
C ARG A 44 -56.41 -19.80 46.58
N ALA A 45 -57.34 -20.18 45.71
CA ALA A 45 -57.24 -19.95 44.28
C ALA A 45 -57.18 -18.45 43.92
N GLU A 46 -57.93 -17.61 44.63
CA GLU A 46 -57.87 -16.15 44.49
C GLU A 46 -56.51 -15.60 44.89
N LYS A 47 -55.97 -16.04 46.04
CA LYS A 47 -54.64 -15.65 46.50
C LYS A 47 -53.52 -16.09 45.56
N ASP A 48 -53.63 -17.30 44.98
CA ASP A 48 -52.68 -17.82 44.01
C ASP A 48 -52.74 -17.04 42.68
N ARG A 49 -53.95 -16.67 42.22
CA ARG A 49 -54.14 -15.78 41.05
C ARG A 49 -53.55 -14.39 41.31
N GLU A 50 -53.73 -13.83 42.50
CA GLU A 50 -53.15 -12.53 42.86
C GLU A 50 -51.62 -12.60 42.92
N ARG A 51 -51.05 -13.68 43.48
CA ARG A 51 -49.60 -13.92 43.49
C ARG A 51 -49.05 -14.07 42.08
N ALA A 52 -49.70 -14.85 41.22
CA ALA A 52 -49.31 -15.02 39.82
C ALA A 52 -49.37 -13.69 39.04
N ARG A 53 -50.38 -12.86 39.30
CA ARG A 53 -50.47 -11.51 38.71
C ARG A 53 -49.31 -10.62 39.14
N ARG A 54 -48.99 -10.59 40.44
CA ARG A 54 -47.86 -9.80 40.96
C ARG A 54 -46.51 -10.28 40.40
N ASP A 55 -46.34 -11.60 40.29
CA ASP A 55 -45.14 -12.20 39.69
C ASP A 55 -45.02 -11.86 38.19
N ALA A 56 -46.13 -11.88 37.45
CA ALA A 56 -46.16 -11.48 36.03
C ALA A 56 -45.88 -9.97 35.85
N GLU A 57 -46.47 -9.11 36.68
CA GLU A 57 -46.19 -7.67 36.67
C GLU A 57 -44.72 -7.37 37.01
N LYS A 58 -44.13 -8.11 37.96
CA LYS A 58 -42.70 -8.00 38.28
C LYS A 58 -41.83 -8.46 37.10
N ALA A 59 -42.14 -9.61 36.50
CA ALA A 59 -41.40 -10.12 35.34
C ALA A 59 -41.46 -9.16 34.15
N GLN A 60 -42.62 -8.52 33.91
CA GLN A 60 -42.75 -7.51 32.85
C GLN A 60 -41.87 -6.29 33.14
N ARG A 61 -41.87 -5.77 34.38
CA ARG A 61 -41.00 -4.66 34.78
C ARG A 61 -39.52 -4.98 34.65
N ASP A 62 -39.13 -6.21 34.98
CA ASP A 62 -37.74 -6.67 34.87
C ASP A 62 -37.32 -6.76 33.38
N ARG A 63 -38.21 -7.24 32.49
CA ARG A 63 -37.99 -7.23 31.03
C ARG A 63 -37.88 -5.81 30.46
N ASP A 64 -38.77 -4.90 30.85
CA ASP A 64 -38.75 -3.52 30.37
C ASP A 64 -37.48 -2.79 30.82
N ARG A 65 -36.97 -3.09 32.03
CA ARG A 65 -35.68 -2.58 32.51
C ARG A 65 -34.51 -3.14 31.69
N ALA A 66 -34.52 -4.43 31.40
CA ALA A 66 -33.49 -5.06 30.57
C ALA A 66 -33.47 -4.50 29.14
N ALA A 67 -34.64 -4.30 28.52
CA ALA A 67 -34.77 -3.70 27.20
C ALA A 67 -34.20 -2.28 27.15
N ARG A 68 -34.54 -1.44 28.14
CA ARG A 68 -33.98 -0.07 28.25
C ARG A 68 -32.47 -0.05 28.51
N ALA A 69 -31.95 -1.06 29.22
CA ALA A 69 -30.50 -1.18 29.42
C ALA A 69 -29.79 -1.56 28.12
N ALA A 70 -30.31 -2.53 27.38
CA ALA A 70 -29.77 -2.95 26.08
C ALA A 70 -29.83 -1.82 25.03
N GLU A 71 -30.93 -1.04 25.00
CA GLU A 71 -31.05 0.12 24.10
C GLU A 71 -29.97 1.18 24.40
N LYS A 72 -29.75 1.49 25.69
CA LYS A 72 -28.69 2.42 26.10
C LYS A 72 -27.28 1.90 25.78
N GLU A 73 -27.06 0.60 25.86
CA GLU A 73 -25.79 -0.03 25.51
C GLU A 73 -25.54 0.04 24.00
N ALA A 74 -26.57 -0.25 23.19
CA ALA A 74 -26.49 -0.11 21.74
C ALA A 74 -26.24 1.36 21.31
N GLU A 75 -26.88 2.33 21.97
CA GLU A 75 -26.65 3.75 21.71
C GLU A 75 -25.21 4.17 22.06
N ARG A 76 -24.64 3.64 23.17
CA ARG A 76 -23.24 3.87 23.54
C ARG A 76 -22.28 3.30 22.51
N LEU A 77 -22.48 2.06 22.08
CA LEU A 77 -21.64 1.41 21.07
C LEU A 77 -21.69 2.14 19.73
N ARG A 78 -22.88 2.59 19.29
CA ARG A 78 -23.01 3.42 18.08
C ARG A 78 -22.25 4.74 18.23
N ALA A 79 -22.39 5.42 19.36
CA ALA A 79 -21.68 6.67 19.62
C ALA A 79 -20.16 6.48 19.70
N GLU A 80 -19.68 5.34 20.17
CA GLU A 80 -18.26 4.96 20.19
C GLU A 80 -17.74 4.68 18.77
N GLN A 81 -18.48 3.92 17.97
CA GLN A 81 -18.17 3.68 16.56
C GLN A 81 -18.11 4.98 15.76
N GLU A 82 -19.10 5.88 15.93
CA GLU A 82 -19.09 7.19 15.26
C GLU A 82 -17.89 8.04 15.67
N ARG A 83 -17.44 7.97 16.93
CA ARG A 83 -16.24 8.67 17.39
C ARG A 83 -14.98 8.09 16.76
N ALA A 84 -14.87 6.77 16.70
CA ALA A 84 -13.73 6.08 16.08
C ALA A 84 -13.64 6.40 14.58
N VAL A 85 -14.76 6.39 13.86
CA VAL A 85 -14.79 6.79 12.43
C VAL A 85 -14.32 8.23 12.27
N ARG A 86 -14.84 9.17 13.07
CA ARG A 86 -14.42 10.58 13.02
C ARG A 86 -12.94 10.78 13.37
N GLU A 87 -12.37 9.92 14.20
CA GLU A 87 -10.94 9.95 14.53
C GLU A 87 -10.09 9.49 13.34
N VAL A 88 -10.45 8.37 12.71
CA VAL A 88 -9.80 7.87 11.49
C VAL A 88 -9.88 8.90 10.35
N GLU A 89 -11.04 9.51 10.13
CA GLU A 89 -11.21 10.58 9.14
C GLU A 89 -10.30 11.77 9.42
N ARG A 90 -10.20 12.21 10.68
CA ARG A 90 -9.32 13.32 11.08
C ARG A 90 -7.85 13.00 10.89
N ASP A 91 -7.45 11.77 11.15
CA ASP A 91 -6.07 11.33 10.98
C ASP A 91 -5.73 11.17 9.50
N ALA A 92 -6.66 10.68 8.68
CA ALA A 92 -6.52 10.67 7.22
C ALA A 92 -6.39 12.10 6.65
N ASP A 93 -7.26 13.03 7.06
CA ASP A 93 -7.19 14.45 6.69
C ASP A 93 -5.84 15.09 7.10
N ARG A 94 -5.34 14.73 8.29
CA ARG A 94 -4.04 15.21 8.78
C ARG A 94 -2.91 14.67 7.91
N ALA A 95 -2.91 13.37 7.64
CA ALA A 95 -1.91 12.71 6.80
C ALA A 95 -1.92 13.29 5.37
N GLU A 96 -3.09 13.54 4.79
CA GLU A 96 -3.21 14.17 3.48
C GLU A 96 -2.63 15.59 3.48
N ARG A 97 -2.96 16.42 4.49
CA ARG A 97 -2.39 17.77 4.62
C ARG A 97 -0.88 17.75 4.79
N GLU A 98 -0.35 16.79 5.56
CA GLU A 98 1.09 16.59 5.72
C GLU A 98 1.76 16.19 4.41
N ALA A 99 1.15 15.27 3.64
CA ALA A 99 1.63 14.86 2.33
C ALA A 99 1.60 16.02 1.31
N GLN A 100 0.50 16.79 1.26
CA GLN A 100 0.37 17.97 0.41
C GLN A 100 1.42 19.04 0.76
N LYS A 101 1.65 19.28 2.06
CA LYS A 101 2.70 20.19 2.53
C LYS A 101 4.09 19.69 2.12
N ALA A 102 4.40 18.41 2.32
CA ALA A 102 5.67 17.81 1.92
C ALA A 102 5.90 17.92 0.41
N ALA A 103 4.87 17.70 -0.40
CA ALA A 103 4.94 17.87 -1.85
C ALA A 103 5.20 19.34 -2.26
N LEU A 104 4.55 20.31 -1.60
CA LEU A 104 4.81 21.73 -1.82
C LEU A 104 6.24 22.12 -1.43
N ASP A 105 6.71 21.65 -0.26
CA ASP A 105 8.07 21.89 0.22
C ASP A 105 9.11 21.31 -0.75
N ALA A 106 8.89 20.10 -1.26
CA ALA A 106 9.73 19.48 -2.28
C ALA A 106 9.75 20.29 -3.59
N ARG A 107 8.60 20.79 -4.04
CA ARG A 107 8.51 21.66 -5.24
C ARG A 107 9.24 22.98 -5.04
N LEU A 108 9.12 23.60 -3.87
CA LEU A 108 9.84 24.82 -3.53
C LEU A 108 11.36 24.58 -3.42
N ALA A 109 11.78 23.45 -2.85
CA ALA A 109 13.18 23.04 -2.82
C ALA A 109 13.74 22.87 -4.24
N ALA A 110 13.00 22.20 -5.13
CA ALA A 110 13.38 22.06 -6.54
C ALA A 110 13.49 23.42 -7.25
N GLN A 111 12.55 24.35 -7.02
CA GLN A 111 12.64 25.71 -7.56
C GLN A 111 13.85 26.49 -7.03
N ARG A 112 14.17 26.37 -5.74
CA ARG A 112 15.35 27.00 -5.15
C ARG A 112 16.64 26.42 -5.74
N ALA A 113 16.73 25.11 -5.89
CA ALA A 113 17.85 24.43 -6.54
C ALA A 113 18.01 24.91 -7.99
N ALA A 114 16.93 24.99 -8.77
CA ALA A 114 16.97 25.50 -10.13
C ALA A 114 17.47 26.96 -10.21
N ARG A 115 17.00 27.84 -9.30
CA ARG A 115 17.50 29.23 -9.21
C ARG A 115 18.97 29.30 -8.79
N GLN A 116 19.42 28.38 -7.93
CA GLN A 116 20.81 28.31 -7.51
C GLN A 116 21.72 27.87 -8.67
N VAL A 117 21.29 26.88 -9.45
CA VAL A 117 21.97 26.46 -10.69
C VAL A 117 22.03 27.61 -11.69
N GLU A 118 20.92 28.31 -11.93
CA GLU A 118 20.90 29.44 -12.86
C GLU A 118 21.78 30.60 -12.38
N ARG A 119 21.80 30.90 -11.07
CA ARG A 119 22.72 31.89 -10.49
C ARG A 119 24.18 31.46 -10.60
N ALA A 120 24.48 30.19 -10.39
CA ALA A 120 25.83 29.64 -10.57
C ALA A 120 26.26 29.79 -12.03
N ARG A 121 25.40 29.40 -12.97
CA ARG A 121 25.62 29.59 -14.42
C ARG A 121 25.88 31.05 -14.79
N LEU A 122 25.06 31.98 -14.31
CA LEU A 122 25.24 33.41 -14.60
C LEU A 122 26.53 33.97 -13.99
N ARG A 123 26.94 33.50 -12.79
CA ARG A 123 28.23 33.86 -12.19
C ARG A 123 29.41 33.29 -12.99
N ALA A 124 29.31 32.03 -13.43
CA ALA A 124 30.30 31.38 -14.28
C ALA A 124 30.50 32.15 -15.60
N LEU A 125 29.38 32.54 -16.24
CA LEU A 125 29.38 33.32 -17.47
C LEU A 125 29.97 34.73 -17.25
N ALA A 126 29.71 35.37 -16.10
CA ALA A 126 30.22 36.69 -15.77
C ALA A 126 31.70 36.69 -15.33
N ALA A 127 32.21 35.56 -14.83
CA ALA A 127 33.60 35.40 -14.39
C ALA A 127 34.55 34.97 -15.52
N ARG A 128 34.05 34.69 -16.73
CA ARG A 128 34.89 34.39 -17.90
C ARG A 128 35.58 35.65 -18.42
N GLU A 129 36.89 35.72 -18.23
CA GLU A 129 37.77 36.55 -19.05
C GLU A 129 37.88 35.93 -20.46
N PRO A 130 38.04 36.73 -21.53
CA PRO A 130 38.27 36.22 -22.88
C PRO A 130 39.64 35.54 -22.96
N GLY A 131 39.70 34.24 -22.66
CA GLY A 131 40.92 33.43 -22.64
C GLY A 131 40.82 32.08 -21.93
N ASP A 132 39.80 31.87 -21.07
CA ASP A 132 39.60 30.61 -20.32
C ASP A 132 38.82 29.56 -21.14
N GLU A 133 39.48 28.96 -22.14
CA GLU A 133 38.93 27.84 -22.91
C GLU A 133 39.24 26.45 -22.31
N GLU A 134 40.19 26.34 -21.36
CA GLU A 134 40.60 25.05 -20.76
C GLU A 134 39.99 24.73 -19.38
N ALA A 135 39.27 25.66 -18.75
CA ALA A 135 38.52 25.35 -17.53
C ALA A 135 37.22 24.65 -17.90
N GLY A 136 37.09 23.37 -17.51
CA GLY A 136 35.87 22.58 -17.70
C GLY A 136 34.60 23.27 -17.17
N PRO A 137 33.40 22.80 -17.55
CA PRO A 137 32.15 23.47 -17.21
C PRO A 137 32.02 23.73 -15.69
N ASP A 138 31.51 24.91 -15.31
CA ASP A 138 31.22 25.25 -13.90
C ASP A 138 29.99 24.45 -13.44
N LEU A 139 30.24 23.25 -12.93
CA LEU A 139 29.22 22.32 -12.46
C LEU A 139 28.83 22.64 -11.01
N PRO A 140 27.54 22.52 -10.63
CA PRO A 140 27.14 22.59 -9.23
C PRO A 140 27.95 21.62 -8.36
N PRO A 141 28.29 21.96 -7.10
CA PRO A 141 29.22 21.18 -6.29
C PRO A 141 28.96 19.66 -6.25
N GLY A 142 27.70 19.24 -6.08
CA GLY A 142 27.31 17.83 -6.06
C GLY A 142 27.54 17.10 -7.38
N LEU A 143 27.31 17.79 -8.51
CA LEU A 143 27.59 17.25 -9.84
C LEU A 143 29.10 17.29 -10.16
N ALA A 144 29.79 18.36 -9.76
CA ALA A 144 31.23 18.48 -9.94
C ALA A 144 32.00 17.32 -9.28
N VAL A 145 31.51 16.81 -8.14
CA VAL A 145 32.10 15.64 -7.47
C VAL A 145 32.12 14.40 -8.37
N LEU A 146 31.05 14.14 -9.12
CA LEU A 146 30.93 13.00 -10.04
C LEU A 146 31.88 13.09 -11.24
N TRP A 147 32.14 14.31 -11.70
CA TRP A 147 32.97 14.58 -12.88
C TRP A 147 34.43 14.89 -12.54
N ARG A 148 34.81 14.85 -11.26
CA ARG A 148 36.21 15.04 -10.88
C ARG A 148 37.05 13.86 -11.42
N PRO A 149 38.10 14.14 -12.21
CA PRO A 149 39.00 13.08 -12.65
C PRO A 149 39.58 12.38 -11.42
N ALA A 150 39.57 11.05 -11.45
CA ALA A 150 40.20 10.26 -10.41
C ALA A 150 41.66 10.73 -10.25
N PRO A 151 42.14 11.00 -9.02
CA PRO A 151 43.50 11.48 -8.83
C PRO A 151 44.48 10.47 -9.43
N VAL A 152 45.22 10.90 -10.46
CA VAL A 152 46.25 10.09 -11.11
C VAL A 152 47.26 9.71 -10.03
N GLY A 153 47.34 8.42 -9.72
CA GLY A 153 48.10 7.93 -8.57
C GLY A 153 49.56 8.39 -8.62
N ARG A 154 49.95 9.32 -7.74
CA ARG A 154 51.36 9.54 -7.43
C ARG A 154 51.89 8.28 -6.73
N ARG A 155 53.03 7.76 -7.18
CA ARG A 155 53.77 6.67 -6.49
C ARG A 155 53.98 7.07 -5.02
N GLY A 156 53.23 6.43 -4.13
CA GLY A 156 53.20 6.67 -2.68
C GLY A 156 52.17 5.72 -2.02
N PRO A 157 52.09 5.66 -0.69
CA PRO A 157 51.09 4.84 0.00
C PRO A 157 49.68 5.19 -0.50
N ARG A 158 48.83 4.18 -0.78
CA ARG A 158 47.48 4.37 -1.32
C ARG A 158 46.74 5.48 -0.53
N PRO A 159 46.06 6.44 -1.18
CA PRO A 159 45.18 7.36 -0.48
C PRO A 159 44.17 6.55 0.32
N GLY A 160 44.12 6.73 1.65
CA GLY A 160 43.30 5.91 2.54
C GLY A 160 41.78 6.06 2.36
N LEU A 161 41.32 6.99 1.51
CA LEU A 161 39.90 7.26 1.23
C LEU A 161 39.75 7.84 -0.18
N THR A 162 38.95 7.19 -1.02
CA THR A 162 38.63 7.64 -2.40
C THR A 162 37.13 7.78 -2.57
N LEU A 163 36.69 8.57 -3.55
CA LEU A 163 35.25 8.71 -3.84
C LEU A 163 34.62 7.37 -4.26
N ALA A 164 35.32 6.59 -5.08
CA ALA A 164 34.90 5.23 -5.45
C ALA A 164 34.76 4.31 -4.24
N GLY A 165 35.75 4.30 -3.33
CA GLY A 165 35.67 3.49 -2.11
C GLY A 165 34.55 3.94 -1.15
N ILE A 166 34.22 5.24 -1.11
CA ILE A 166 33.05 5.75 -0.39
C ILE A 166 31.76 5.22 -1.03
N ALA A 167 31.67 5.28 -2.36
CA ALA A 167 30.52 4.80 -3.12
C ALA A 167 30.29 3.30 -2.87
N GLU A 168 31.32 2.48 -3.07
CA GLU A 168 31.29 1.02 -2.87
C GLU A 168 30.84 0.64 -1.45
N ALA A 169 31.40 1.30 -0.42
CA ALA A 169 31.02 1.02 0.96
C ALA A 169 29.57 1.43 1.28
N ALA A 170 29.06 2.50 0.66
CA ALA A 170 27.69 2.94 0.82
C ALA A 170 26.70 2.07 0.04
N VAL A 171 27.04 1.67 -1.20
CA VAL A 171 26.26 0.74 -2.03
C VAL A 171 26.11 -0.59 -1.31
N ALA A 172 27.22 -1.20 -0.86
CA ALA A 172 27.15 -2.47 -0.17
C ALA A 172 26.47 -2.39 1.22
N LEU A 173 26.33 -1.19 1.80
CA LEU A 173 25.51 -0.99 3.01
C LEU A 173 24.02 -0.95 2.63
N ALA A 174 23.70 -0.26 1.53
CA ALA A 174 22.34 -0.17 1.02
C ALA A 174 21.81 -1.50 0.47
N ASP A 175 22.67 -2.33 -0.13
CA ASP A 175 22.32 -3.67 -0.61
C ASP A 175 21.96 -4.61 0.55
N ALA A 176 22.69 -4.51 1.67
CA ALA A 176 22.50 -5.38 2.84
C ALA A 176 21.36 -4.91 3.76
N ASP A 177 21.35 -3.62 4.12
CA ASP A 177 20.47 -3.08 5.16
C ASP A 177 19.36 -2.16 4.60
N GLY A 178 19.32 -1.97 3.27
CA GLY A 178 18.40 -1.05 2.61
C GLY A 178 18.83 0.42 2.68
N LEU A 179 18.16 1.27 1.89
CA LEU A 179 18.49 2.69 1.75
C LEU A 179 18.38 3.48 3.07
N GLY A 180 17.44 3.08 3.93
CA GLY A 180 17.22 3.72 5.24
C GLY A 180 18.41 3.62 6.19
N ALA A 181 19.21 2.56 6.08
CA ALA A 181 20.40 2.36 6.89
C ALA A 181 21.59 3.24 6.46
N VAL A 182 21.55 3.80 5.25
CA VAL A 182 22.65 4.62 4.73
C VAL A 182 22.65 5.98 5.42
N SER A 183 23.68 6.17 6.25
CA SER A 183 23.98 7.44 6.92
C SER A 183 25.47 7.75 6.83
N MET A 184 25.82 9.04 6.88
CA MET A 184 27.22 9.48 6.88
C MET A 184 28.03 8.80 7.99
N ALA A 185 27.43 8.59 9.17
CA ALA A 185 28.06 7.93 10.30
C ALA A 185 28.34 6.44 10.02
N ARG A 186 27.35 5.68 9.56
CA ARG A 186 27.52 4.24 9.26
C ARG A 186 28.50 3.99 8.12
N VAL A 187 28.51 4.84 7.10
CA VAL A 187 29.51 4.75 6.02
C VAL A 187 30.92 5.03 6.55
N ALA A 188 31.08 6.03 7.42
CA ALA A 188 32.37 6.37 8.01
C ALA A 188 32.90 5.24 8.90
N GLU A 189 32.02 4.68 9.74
CA GLU A 189 32.30 3.54 10.61
C GLU A 189 32.76 2.33 9.79
N ARG A 190 32.04 1.99 8.72
CA ARG A 190 32.39 0.86 7.83
C ARG A 190 33.76 1.04 7.17
N LEU A 191 34.13 2.28 6.85
CA LEU A 191 35.42 2.62 6.24
C LEU A 191 36.53 2.83 7.28
N GLY A 192 36.24 2.78 8.58
CA GLY A 192 37.21 3.04 9.65
C GLY A 192 37.73 4.47 9.68
N VAL A 193 36.93 5.45 9.21
CA VAL A 193 37.29 6.87 9.16
C VAL A 193 36.32 7.72 9.97
N THR A 194 36.67 8.98 10.23
CA THR A 194 35.76 9.92 10.88
C THR A 194 34.72 10.45 9.88
N THR A 195 33.52 10.80 10.33
CA THR A 195 32.49 11.43 9.48
C THR A 195 33.00 12.72 8.83
N MET A 196 33.83 13.49 9.53
CA MET A 196 34.50 14.68 8.99
C MET A 196 35.44 14.38 7.81
N ALA A 197 35.99 13.17 7.73
CA ALA A 197 36.79 12.76 6.59
C ALA A 197 35.94 12.54 5.32
N LEU A 198 34.72 12.01 5.47
CA LEU A 198 33.78 11.84 4.36
C LEU A 198 33.31 13.17 3.77
N TYR A 199 33.03 14.15 4.64
CA TYR A 199 32.54 15.47 4.20
C TYR A 199 33.50 16.23 3.27
N ARG A 200 34.78 15.82 3.18
CA ARG A 200 35.72 16.36 2.18
C ARG A 200 35.46 15.88 0.75
N TYR A 201 34.77 14.75 0.60
CA TYR A 201 34.48 14.11 -0.69
C TYR A 201 33.03 14.31 -1.10
N VAL A 202 32.09 14.17 -0.16
CA VAL A 202 30.65 14.32 -0.38
C VAL A 202 30.09 15.30 0.65
N SER A 203 29.47 16.40 0.20
CA SER A 203 29.11 17.51 1.10
C SER A 203 27.78 17.26 1.82
N SER A 204 26.95 16.35 1.30
CA SER A 204 25.61 16.06 1.79
C SER A 204 25.25 14.59 1.60
N LYS A 205 24.15 14.15 2.24
CA LYS A 205 23.56 12.83 1.99
C LYS A 205 23.09 12.72 0.54
N ASP A 206 22.57 13.79 -0.05
CA ASP A 206 22.12 13.79 -1.45
C ASP A 206 23.28 13.61 -2.42
N ASP A 207 24.44 14.22 -2.16
CA ASP A 207 25.66 13.99 -2.95
C ASP A 207 26.14 12.54 -2.83
N LEU A 208 26.07 11.96 -1.63
CA LEU A 208 26.40 10.55 -1.43
C LEU A 208 25.46 9.64 -2.23
N LEU A 209 24.15 9.92 -2.23
CA LEU A 209 23.17 9.17 -3.02
C LEU A 209 23.43 9.29 -4.52
N ALA A 210 23.80 10.48 -5.01
CA ALA A 210 24.16 10.67 -6.41
C ALA A 210 25.42 9.87 -6.80
N VAL A 211 26.43 9.84 -5.93
CA VAL A 211 27.66 9.05 -6.10
C VAL A 211 27.37 7.55 -6.09
N MET A 212 26.51 7.08 -5.17
CA MET A 212 26.08 5.68 -5.13
C MET A 212 25.35 5.27 -6.42
N LEU A 213 24.39 6.09 -6.87
CA LEU A 213 23.64 5.81 -8.10
C LEU A 213 24.54 5.75 -9.33
N ASP A 214 25.49 6.68 -9.46
CA ASP A 214 26.42 6.68 -10.61
C ASP A 214 27.37 5.48 -10.55
N ALA A 215 27.83 5.07 -9.35
CA ALA A 215 28.64 3.86 -9.19
C ALA A 215 27.88 2.58 -9.56
N ALA A 216 26.63 2.43 -9.10
CA ALA A 216 25.80 1.28 -9.46
C ALA A 216 25.51 1.25 -10.97
N LEU A 217 25.25 2.41 -11.60
CA LEU A 217 25.13 2.51 -13.06
C LEU A 217 26.43 2.16 -13.78
N ALA A 218 27.59 2.50 -13.21
CA ALA A 218 28.88 2.17 -13.80
C ALA A 218 29.08 0.65 -13.90
N GLU A 219 28.61 -0.12 -12.92
CA GLU A 219 28.62 -1.59 -12.98
C GLU A 219 27.73 -2.12 -14.12
N ALA A 220 26.54 -1.55 -14.31
CA ALA A 220 25.67 -1.91 -15.42
C ALA A 220 26.27 -1.55 -16.79
N VAL A 221 26.93 -0.40 -16.90
CA VAL A 221 27.65 0.01 -18.12
C VAL A 221 28.85 -0.91 -18.41
N ALA A 222 29.60 -1.30 -17.38
CA ALA A 222 30.79 -2.14 -17.53
C ALA A 222 30.47 -3.60 -17.85
N GLY A 223 29.36 -4.12 -17.31
CA GLY A 223 28.88 -5.49 -17.59
C GLY A 223 28.13 -5.63 -18.91
N ALA A 224 27.84 -4.52 -19.59
CA ALA A 224 27.06 -4.55 -20.82
C ALA A 224 27.81 -5.19 -21.98
N GLU A 225 27.20 -6.19 -22.59
CA GLU A 225 27.69 -6.76 -23.84
C GLU A 225 27.48 -5.80 -25.01
N ALA A 226 28.42 -5.81 -25.96
CA ALA A 226 28.26 -5.09 -27.21
C ALA A 226 27.10 -5.71 -28.01
N VAL A 227 26.13 -4.88 -28.40
CA VAL A 227 25.06 -5.30 -29.30
C VAL A 227 25.60 -5.23 -30.73
N PRO A 228 25.54 -6.31 -31.53
CA PRO A 228 25.95 -6.27 -32.92
C PRO A 228 25.16 -5.21 -33.71
N ASP A 229 25.83 -4.49 -34.62
CA ASP A 229 25.19 -3.51 -35.50
C ASP A 229 24.22 -4.13 -36.52
N ALA A 230 24.27 -5.47 -36.68
CA ALA A 230 23.42 -6.21 -37.59
C ALA A 230 22.08 -6.59 -36.94
N ALA A 231 21.03 -6.71 -37.77
CA ALA A 231 19.77 -7.31 -37.35
C ALA A 231 20.02 -8.70 -36.74
N ASP A 232 19.27 -9.01 -35.70
CA ASP A 232 19.32 -10.32 -35.04
C ASP A 232 19.10 -11.43 -36.11
N PRO A 233 19.78 -12.60 -36.04
CA PRO A 233 19.41 -13.76 -36.85
C PRO A 233 17.91 -14.11 -36.83
N GLY A 234 17.15 -13.68 -35.82
CA GLY A 234 15.68 -13.76 -35.75
C GLY A 234 14.90 -12.73 -36.59
N GLY A 235 15.56 -11.81 -37.30
CA GLY A 235 14.95 -10.82 -38.19
C GLY A 235 14.46 -9.53 -37.51
N ALA A 236 14.68 -9.37 -36.20
CA ALA A 236 14.35 -8.14 -35.48
C ALA A 236 15.31 -7.00 -35.89
N PRO A 237 14.82 -5.75 -36.04
CA PRO A 237 15.69 -4.60 -36.28
C PRO A 237 16.71 -4.42 -35.14
N ALA A 238 17.96 -4.09 -35.47
CA ALA A 238 19.04 -3.94 -34.49
C ALA A 238 18.72 -2.93 -33.37
N TRP A 239 18.01 -1.84 -33.68
CA TRP A 239 17.57 -0.85 -32.69
C TRP A 239 16.67 -1.47 -31.61
N ARG A 240 15.85 -2.46 -31.98
CA ARG A 240 14.90 -3.10 -31.06
C ARG A 240 15.65 -3.95 -30.05
N THR A 241 16.50 -4.85 -30.54
CA THR A 241 17.34 -5.70 -29.69
C THR A 241 18.24 -4.87 -28.78
N ALA A 242 18.78 -3.75 -29.27
CA ALA A 242 19.59 -2.85 -28.47
C ALA A 242 18.79 -2.18 -27.33
N LEU A 243 17.55 -1.75 -27.59
CA LEU A 243 16.68 -1.19 -26.55
C LEU A 243 16.18 -2.25 -25.56
N GLU A 244 15.90 -3.48 -26.02
CA GLU A 244 15.54 -4.61 -25.14
C GLU A 244 16.66 -4.90 -24.14
N ARG A 245 17.91 -5.04 -24.62
CA ARG A 245 19.09 -5.22 -23.75
C ARG A 245 19.31 -4.04 -22.82
N TRP A 246 19.17 -2.81 -23.32
CA TRP A 246 19.31 -1.60 -22.51
C TRP A 246 18.25 -1.50 -21.40
N CYS A 247 17.01 -1.93 -21.66
CA CYS A 247 15.97 -2.04 -20.63
C CYS A 247 16.26 -3.17 -19.64
N ALA A 248 16.72 -4.32 -20.11
CA ALA A 248 17.12 -5.45 -19.26
C ALA A 248 18.25 -5.06 -18.30
N ASP A 249 19.28 -4.34 -18.76
CA ASP A 249 20.36 -3.84 -17.92
C ASP A 249 19.84 -2.96 -16.76
N GLN A 250 18.77 -2.17 -16.98
CA GLN A 250 18.15 -1.34 -15.94
C GLN A 250 17.35 -2.18 -14.94
N LEU A 251 16.64 -3.22 -15.40
CA LEU A 251 15.95 -4.15 -14.51
C LEU A 251 16.94 -4.96 -13.67
N ASP A 252 18.03 -5.43 -14.26
CA ASP A 252 19.09 -6.14 -13.54
C ASP A 252 19.79 -5.25 -12.52
N LEU A 253 19.94 -3.95 -12.82
CA LEU A 253 20.38 -2.97 -11.84
C LEU A 253 19.39 -2.87 -10.66
N ALA A 254 18.09 -2.81 -10.92
CA ALA A 254 17.06 -2.74 -9.88
C ALA A 254 17.00 -4.02 -9.02
N ARG A 255 17.19 -5.20 -9.63
CA ARG A 255 17.29 -6.49 -8.92
C ARG A 255 18.51 -6.55 -8.02
N ARG A 256 19.67 -6.17 -8.53
CA ARG A 256 20.94 -6.17 -7.77
C ARG A 256 20.96 -5.11 -6.67
N HIS A 257 20.41 -3.93 -6.96
CA HIS A 257 20.41 -2.78 -6.07
C HIS A 257 18.99 -2.21 -5.89
N PRO A 258 18.10 -2.87 -5.12
CA PRO A 258 16.70 -2.42 -4.94
C PRO A 258 16.56 -0.97 -4.42
N TRP A 259 17.56 -0.46 -3.72
CA TRP A 259 17.59 0.93 -3.24
C TRP A 259 17.73 1.96 -4.38
N ALA A 260 18.24 1.57 -5.55
CA ALA A 260 18.51 2.49 -6.65
C ALA A 260 17.20 3.11 -7.21
N VAL A 261 16.12 2.32 -7.26
CA VAL A 261 14.79 2.77 -7.72
C VAL A 261 13.96 3.49 -6.64
N GLN A 262 14.44 3.46 -5.39
CA GLN A 262 13.85 4.16 -4.24
C GLN A 262 14.48 5.55 -4.01
N THR A 263 15.56 5.86 -4.74
CA THR A 263 16.33 7.08 -4.51
C THR A 263 15.57 8.31 -5.05
N PRO A 264 15.54 9.45 -4.33
CA PRO A 264 14.84 10.64 -4.80
C PRO A 264 15.32 11.13 -6.17
N ALA A 265 14.41 11.62 -7.00
CA ALA A 265 14.72 12.15 -8.33
C ALA A 265 15.82 13.24 -8.32
N ALA A 266 15.94 14.00 -7.23
CA ALA A 266 16.98 15.02 -7.06
C ALA A 266 18.41 14.45 -7.03
N ALA A 267 18.59 13.18 -6.66
CA ALA A 267 19.89 12.52 -6.67
C ALA A 267 20.23 11.87 -8.03
N ALA A 268 19.30 11.89 -9.00
CA ALA A 268 19.55 11.44 -10.37
C ALA A 268 20.34 12.48 -11.20
N LEU A 269 21.46 12.94 -10.64
CA LEU A 269 22.36 13.87 -11.29
C LEU A 269 23.01 13.22 -12.54
N PRO A 270 23.31 14.01 -13.60
CA PRO A 270 23.94 13.50 -14.81
C PRO A 270 25.44 13.21 -14.60
N GLY A 271 25.75 12.21 -13.78
CA GLY A 271 27.11 11.70 -13.59
C GLY A 271 27.65 10.96 -14.83
N PRO A 272 28.96 10.66 -14.87
CA PRO A 272 29.60 10.00 -16.00
C PRO A 272 28.93 8.69 -16.42
N ALA A 273 28.62 7.81 -15.48
CA ALA A 273 27.99 6.53 -15.80
C ALA A 273 26.56 6.72 -16.29
N ARG A 274 25.80 7.64 -15.69
CA ARG A 274 24.45 7.98 -16.16
C ARG A 274 24.46 8.54 -17.58
N VAL A 275 25.40 9.43 -17.91
CA VAL A 275 25.52 9.98 -19.26
C VAL A 275 25.90 8.88 -20.25
N ALA A 276 26.85 8.01 -19.91
CA ALA A 276 27.20 6.86 -20.74
C ALA A 276 26.01 5.92 -20.97
N PHE A 277 25.20 5.70 -19.93
CA PHE A 277 24.00 4.86 -20.00
C PHE A 277 22.92 5.48 -20.90
N LEU A 278 22.69 6.79 -20.80
CA LEU A 278 21.78 7.53 -21.69
C LEU A 278 22.24 7.49 -23.14
N GLU A 279 23.54 7.69 -23.36
CA GLU A 279 24.19 7.66 -24.66
C GLU A 279 24.03 6.28 -25.34
N ARG A 280 24.08 5.17 -24.58
CA ARG A 280 23.78 3.82 -25.11
C ARG A 280 22.35 3.71 -25.64
N GLY A 281 21.36 4.18 -24.87
CA GLY A 281 19.96 4.16 -25.28
C GLY A 281 19.68 5.03 -26.52
N LEU A 282 20.30 6.21 -26.60
CA LEU A 282 20.17 7.10 -27.77
C LEU A 282 20.88 6.53 -29.00
N ARG A 283 22.06 5.92 -28.83
CA ARG A 283 22.81 5.27 -29.92
C ARG A 283 22.02 4.13 -30.56
N ALA A 284 21.25 3.39 -29.78
CA ALA A 284 20.38 2.32 -30.31
C ALA A 284 19.41 2.85 -31.39
N LEU A 285 18.98 4.10 -31.29
CA LEU A 285 18.07 4.73 -32.24
C LEU A 285 18.78 5.56 -33.31
N ASP A 286 20.12 5.66 -33.31
CA ASP A 286 20.83 6.64 -34.12
C ASP A 286 20.57 6.44 -35.63
N GLY A 287 20.61 5.19 -36.09
CA GLY A 287 20.32 4.80 -37.48
C GLY A 287 18.86 4.89 -37.92
N THR A 288 17.93 5.27 -37.04
CA THR A 288 16.50 5.43 -37.39
C THR A 288 16.20 6.83 -37.93
N PRO A 289 15.15 7.02 -38.76
CA PRO A 289 14.76 8.33 -39.28
C PRO A 289 14.02 9.22 -38.26
N LEU A 290 14.00 8.83 -36.98
CA LEU A 290 13.43 9.63 -35.91
C LEU A 290 14.23 10.93 -35.72
N SER A 291 13.55 12.02 -35.41
CA SER A 291 14.18 13.25 -34.94
C SER A 291 14.76 13.09 -33.54
N TRP A 292 15.75 13.90 -33.17
CA TRP A 292 16.35 13.86 -31.83
C TRP A 292 15.34 14.05 -30.68
N PRO A 293 14.31 14.91 -30.79
CA PRO A 293 13.23 14.95 -29.81
C PRO A 293 12.44 13.64 -29.71
N GLU A 294 12.15 12.97 -30.83
CA GLU A 294 11.46 11.66 -30.84
C GLU A 294 12.35 10.58 -30.20
N LYS A 295 13.64 10.52 -30.56
CA LYS A 295 14.62 9.57 -29.98
C LYS A 295 14.71 9.73 -28.46
N THR A 296 14.82 10.97 -27.98
CA THR A 296 14.88 11.29 -26.55
C THR A 296 13.58 10.94 -25.83
N ALA A 297 12.43 11.19 -26.46
CA ALA A 297 11.12 10.83 -25.90
C ALA A 297 10.93 9.32 -25.77
N VAL A 298 11.38 8.54 -26.75
CA VAL A 298 11.37 7.06 -26.70
C VAL A 298 12.21 6.56 -25.53
N VAL A 299 13.49 6.96 -25.47
CA VAL A 299 14.42 6.55 -24.40
C VAL A 299 13.87 6.95 -23.03
N GLY A 300 13.36 8.17 -22.89
CA GLY A 300 12.76 8.64 -21.63
C GLY A 300 11.53 7.85 -21.21
N ARG A 301 10.66 7.43 -22.15
CA ARG A 301 9.48 6.61 -21.81
C ARG A 301 9.84 5.21 -21.39
N LEU A 302 10.78 4.58 -22.10
CA LEU A 302 11.28 3.26 -21.74
C LEU A 302 11.94 3.27 -20.35
N SER A 303 12.79 4.27 -20.05
CA SER A 303 13.35 4.44 -18.70
C SER A 303 12.28 4.58 -17.61
N LEU A 304 11.20 5.31 -17.88
CA LEU A 304 10.12 5.48 -16.88
C LEU A 304 9.32 4.21 -16.66
N HIS A 305 9.08 3.42 -17.71
CA HIS A 305 8.44 2.12 -17.59
C HIS A 305 9.31 1.16 -16.78
N VAL A 306 10.59 1.02 -17.16
CA VAL A 306 11.52 0.15 -16.43
C VAL A 306 11.74 0.62 -14.99
N LEU A 307 11.70 1.92 -14.71
CA LEU A 307 11.73 2.44 -13.34
C LEU A 307 10.52 1.95 -12.54
N ALA A 308 9.31 1.99 -13.12
CA ALA A 308 8.10 1.51 -12.45
C ALA A 308 8.15 0.00 -12.20
N GLU A 309 8.53 -0.79 -13.21
CA GLU A 309 8.74 -2.24 -13.06
C GLU A 309 9.80 -2.55 -11.99
N GLY A 310 10.93 -1.84 -12.04
CA GLY A 310 12.00 -1.97 -11.06
C GLY A 310 11.56 -1.66 -9.64
N GLN A 311 10.61 -0.73 -9.44
CA GLN A 311 10.03 -0.44 -8.13
C GLN A 311 9.20 -1.60 -7.58
N VAL A 312 8.45 -2.29 -8.44
CA VAL A 312 7.70 -3.51 -8.07
C VAL A 312 8.67 -4.62 -7.67
N VAL A 313 9.65 -4.92 -8.55
CA VAL A 313 10.69 -5.92 -8.28
C VAL A 313 11.46 -5.61 -6.99
N ALA A 314 11.78 -4.35 -6.74
CA ALA A 314 12.46 -3.93 -5.51
C ALA A 314 11.58 -4.11 -4.26
N ALA A 315 10.27 -3.86 -4.38
CA ALA A 315 9.32 -4.04 -3.29
C ALA A 315 9.14 -5.53 -2.96
N GLU A 316 9.02 -6.40 -3.96
CA GLU A 316 8.96 -7.86 -3.82
C GLU A 316 10.23 -8.41 -3.18
N ALA A 317 11.41 -8.01 -3.68
CA ALA A 317 12.68 -8.43 -3.10
C ALA A 317 12.81 -8.00 -1.62
N GLN A 318 12.30 -6.81 -1.27
CA GLN A 318 12.28 -6.34 0.11
C GLN A 318 11.30 -7.14 0.98
N ALA A 319 10.12 -7.48 0.45
CA ALA A 319 9.13 -8.30 1.13
C ALA A 319 9.65 -9.72 1.39
N ALA A 320 10.31 -10.33 0.40
CA ALA A 320 10.96 -11.64 0.53
C ALA A 320 12.03 -11.63 1.65
N ARG A 321 12.92 -10.63 1.66
CA ARG A 321 13.92 -10.47 2.73
C ARG A 321 13.30 -10.29 4.11
N ALA A 322 12.20 -9.52 4.21
CA ALA A 322 11.49 -9.33 5.47
C ALA A 322 10.85 -10.64 5.96
N ALA A 323 10.30 -11.44 5.05
CA ALA A 323 9.76 -12.76 5.36
C ALA A 323 10.86 -13.73 5.83
N GLU A 324 12.00 -13.77 5.13
CA GLU A 324 13.16 -14.58 5.54
C GLU A 324 13.69 -14.16 6.92
N ALA A 325 13.79 -12.86 7.20
CA ALA A 325 14.20 -12.36 8.51
C ALA A 325 13.19 -12.71 9.62
N GLY A 326 11.89 -12.67 9.31
CA GLY A 326 10.81 -13.08 10.22
C GLY A 326 10.83 -14.59 10.52
N ALA A 327 11.08 -15.41 9.49
CA ALA A 327 11.23 -16.86 9.63
C ALA A 327 12.48 -17.22 10.46
N ALA A 328 13.60 -16.54 10.22
CA ALA A 328 14.84 -16.71 11.00
C ALA A 328 14.69 -16.29 12.47
N ALA A 329 13.77 -15.37 12.76
CA ALA A 329 13.42 -14.96 14.12
C ALA A 329 12.45 -15.93 14.85
N GLY A 330 12.09 -17.05 14.22
CA GLY A 330 11.21 -18.08 14.81
C GLY A 330 9.72 -17.74 14.76
N GLY A 331 9.30 -16.84 13.85
CA GLY A 331 7.89 -16.64 13.54
C GLY A 331 7.29 -17.86 12.82
N GLU A 332 6.04 -18.20 13.12
CA GLU A 332 5.29 -19.22 12.37
C GLU A 332 5.37 -18.96 10.86
N GLU A 333 5.62 -20.01 10.10
CA GLU A 333 5.58 -20.03 8.64
C GLU A 333 4.18 -19.53 8.21
N PRO A 334 4.07 -18.41 7.47
CA PRO A 334 2.77 -17.95 7.03
C PRO A 334 2.15 -19.03 6.14
N PRO A 335 0.84 -19.35 6.29
CA PRO A 335 0.22 -20.39 5.49
C PRO A 335 0.40 -20.09 4.01
N ALA A 336 0.65 -21.13 3.20
CA ALA A 336 0.68 -21.01 1.75
C ALA A 336 -0.60 -20.32 1.27
N GLY A 337 -0.47 -19.06 0.80
CA GLY A 337 -1.58 -18.20 0.40
C GLY A 337 -2.03 -17.12 1.41
N GLY A 338 -1.26 -16.83 2.48
CA GLY A 338 -1.68 -15.93 3.55
C GLY A 338 -0.83 -14.66 3.72
N ALA A 339 -1.40 -13.53 3.27
CA ALA A 339 -1.23 -12.14 3.75
C ALA A 339 -0.09 -11.87 4.75
N THR A 340 1.00 -11.26 4.27
CA THR A 340 2.06 -10.71 5.13
C THR A 340 1.72 -9.28 5.59
N ALA A 341 1.48 -9.16 6.89
CA ALA A 341 1.58 -7.97 7.75
C ALA A 341 1.51 -6.55 7.10
N GLY A 342 0.33 -5.93 7.20
CA GLY A 342 0.20 -4.54 7.68
C GLY A 342 0.15 -3.39 6.67
N HIS A 343 0.37 -3.59 5.37
CA HIS A 343 0.19 -2.54 4.35
C HIS A 343 -0.93 -2.92 3.36
N PRO A 344 -1.92 -2.05 3.07
CA PRO A 344 -3.00 -2.34 2.11
C PRO A 344 -2.52 -2.74 0.71
N ALA A 345 -1.28 -2.35 0.36
CA ALA A 345 -0.62 -2.72 -0.90
C ALA A 345 -0.08 -4.17 -0.95
N LEU A 346 -0.18 -4.93 0.15
CA LEU A 346 0.25 -6.34 0.24
C LEU A 346 -0.92 -7.30 0.51
N LEU A 347 -2.15 -6.79 0.48
CA LEU A 347 -3.32 -7.64 0.30
C LEU A 347 -3.26 -8.17 -1.13
N ASP A 348 -3.69 -9.41 -1.36
CA ASP A 348 -3.97 -9.88 -2.72
C ASP A 348 -4.95 -8.88 -3.35
N TYR A 349 -4.41 -8.04 -4.23
CA TYR A 349 -5.14 -6.93 -4.84
C TYR A 349 -6.34 -7.48 -5.61
N ALA A 350 -6.22 -8.67 -6.21
CA ALA A 350 -7.31 -9.35 -6.89
C ALA A 350 -8.42 -9.72 -5.91
N SER A 351 -8.09 -10.27 -4.74
CA SER A 351 -9.08 -10.59 -3.69
C SER A 351 -9.80 -9.36 -3.17
N LEU A 352 -9.09 -8.26 -2.92
CA LEU A 352 -9.74 -7.00 -2.53
C LEU A 352 -10.63 -6.45 -3.63
N LEU A 353 -10.14 -6.45 -4.86
CA LEU A 353 -10.86 -5.94 -6.02
C LEU A 353 -12.14 -6.75 -6.23
N ARG A 354 -12.08 -8.08 -6.08
CA ARG A 354 -13.27 -8.96 -6.06
C ARG A 354 -14.24 -8.59 -4.95
N ALA A 355 -13.77 -8.36 -3.73
CA ALA A 355 -14.63 -8.06 -2.58
C ALA A 355 -15.42 -6.75 -2.74
N VAL A 356 -14.90 -5.80 -3.51
CA VAL A 356 -15.54 -4.48 -3.74
C VAL A 356 -16.22 -4.36 -5.11
N THR A 357 -16.12 -5.38 -5.98
CA THR A 357 -16.71 -5.35 -7.32
C THR A 357 -18.13 -5.89 -7.30
N ASP A 358 -19.11 -4.99 -7.50
CA ASP A 358 -20.49 -5.37 -7.81
C ASP A 358 -20.65 -5.64 -9.33
N PRO A 359 -21.08 -6.84 -9.77
CA PRO A 359 -21.25 -7.16 -11.20
C PRO A 359 -22.33 -6.34 -11.94
N ASP A 360 -23.34 -5.85 -11.22
CA ASP A 360 -24.40 -5.03 -11.82
C ASP A 360 -23.92 -3.59 -12.02
N GLU A 361 -23.11 -3.06 -11.10
CA GLU A 361 -22.54 -1.72 -11.21
C GLU A 361 -21.21 -1.67 -12.00
N HIS A 362 -20.44 -2.76 -11.98
CA HIS A 362 -19.09 -2.87 -12.58
C HIS A 362 -18.97 -4.08 -13.53
N PRO A 363 -19.83 -4.20 -14.56
CA PRO A 363 -19.93 -5.41 -15.38
C PRO A 363 -18.64 -5.77 -16.13
N VAL A 364 -17.86 -4.78 -16.57
CA VAL A 364 -16.58 -5.02 -17.28
C VAL A 364 -15.50 -5.51 -16.32
N LEU A 365 -15.43 -4.94 -15.11
CA LEU A 365 -14.47 -5.36 -14.10
C LEU A 365 -14.79 -6.76 -13.59
N ALA A 366 -16.08 -7.07 -13.37
CA ALA A 366 -16.53 -8.41 -13.04
C ALA A 366 -16.16 -9.43 -14.12
N GLN A 367 -16.29 -9.08 -15.41
CA GLN A 367 -15.83 -9.94 -16.51
C GLN A 367 -14.31 -10.16 -16.48
N ALA A 368 -13.53 -9.11 -16.26
CA ALA A 368 -12.06 -9.21 -16.17
C ALA A 368 -11.62 -10.07 -14.98
N LEU A 369 -12.23 -9.89 -13.80
CA LEU A 369 -11.96 -10.70 -12.60
C LEU A 369 -12.37 -12.17 -12.78
N ALA A 370 -13.50 -12.42 -13.47
CA ALA A 370 -13.95 -13.77 -13.81
C ALA A 370 -13.03 -14.45 -14.83
N ALA A 371 -12.40 -13.67 -15.70
CA ALA A 371 -11.39 -14.14 -16.66
C ALA A 371 -10.00 -14.31 -16.03
N GLY A 372 -9.84 -14.01 -14.73
CA GLY A 372 -8.55 -14.11 -14.03
C GLY A 372 -7.53 -13.03 -14.40
N ALA A 373 -7.96 -11.91 -14.97
CA ALA A 373 -7.06 -10.85 -15.45
C ALA A 373 -6.24 -10.15 -14.35
N PHE A 374 -6.60 -10.38 -13.08
CA PHE A 374 -5.93 -9.82 -11.90
C PHE A 374 -5.37 -10.89 -10.97
N ASP A 375 -5.68 -12.17 -11.22
CA ASP A 375 -4.96 -13.23 -10.51
C ASP A 375 -3.49 -13.08 -10.87
N ASP A 376 -2.58 -13.29 -9.90
CA ASP A 376 -1.14 -13.27 -10.13
C ASP A 376 -0.89 -14.12 -11.37
N ALA A 377 -0.73 -13.45 -12.51
CA ALA A 377 -0.33 -14.10 -13.72
C ALA A 377 1.02 -14.64 -13.31
N GLU A 378 1.12 -15.98 -13.15
CA GLU A 378 2.41 -16.64 -13.21
C GLU A 378 3.15 -15.89 -14.30
N ALA A 379 4.21 -15.18 -13.91
CA ALA A 379 5.05 -14.49 -14.85
C ALA A 379 5.18 -15.47 -16.01
N GLU A 380 4.83 -15.05 -17.23
CA GLU A 380 5.24 -15.81 -18.40
C GLU A 380 6.76 -15.77 -18.34
N ASP A 381 7.34 -16.64 -17.51
CA ASP A 381 8.73 -16.75 -17.13
C ASP A 381 9.35 -17.55 -18.27
N ASP A 382 9.21 -16.98 -19.45
CA ASP A 382 9.92 -17.42 -20.61
C ASP A 382 11.27 -16.74 -20.52
N GLU A 383 12.20 -17.44 -19.87
CA GLU A 383 13.58 -17.04 -19.68
C GLU A 383 14.12 -16.34 -20.95
N GLY A 384 14.30 -15.02 -20.84
CA GLY A 384 14.88 -14.19 -21.89
C GLY A 384 13.91 -13.44 -22.81
N ARG A 385 12.58 -13.57 -22.68
CA ARG A 385 11.64 -12.67 -23.36
C ARG A 385 11.38 -11.39 -22.55
N PRO A 386 11.36 -10.20 -23.20
CA PRO A 386 10.94 -8.98 -22.53
C PRO A 386 9.48 -9.11 -22.06
N ASP A 387 9.18 -8.50 -20.92
CA ASP A 387 7.83 -8.51 -20.35
C ASP A 387 6.82 -7.92 -21.35
N TRP A 388 5.54 -8.24 -21.15
CA TRP A 388 4.47 -7.82 -22.05
C TRP A 388 4.40 -6.30 -22.23
N GLY A 389 4.63 -5.53 -21.15
CA GLY A 389 4.63 -4.08 -21.17
C GLY A 389 5.75 -3.51 -22.05
N LEU A 390 6.96 -4.03 -21.90
CA LEU A 390 8.11 -3.64 -22.71
C LEU A 390 7.90 -3.98 -24.18
N ARG A 391 7.35 -5.17 -24.48
CA ARG A 391 6.99 -5.56 -25.85
C ARG A 391 5.98 -4.61 -26.47
N LEU A 392 4.91 -4.29 -25.75
CA LEU A 392 3.89 -3.34 -26.19
C LEU A 392 4.51 -1.96 -26.48
N MET A 393 5.40 -1.49 -25.61
CA MET A 393 6.11 -0.22 -25.83
C MET A 393 6.97 -0.25 -27.08
N LEU A 394 7.76 -1.31 -27.28
CA LEU A 394 8.66 -1.44 -28.43
C LEU A 394 7.90 -1.61 -29.75
N ASP A 395 6.73 -2.25 -29.73
CA ASP A 395 5.83 -2.31 -30.89
C ASP A 395 5.27 -0.92 -31.23
N GLY A 396 4.94 -0.12 -30.20
CA GLY A 396 4.61 1.29 -30.34
C GLY A 396 5.76 2.10 -30.97
N VAL A 397 7.01 1.88 -30.53
CA VAL A 397 8.20 2.50 -31.11
C VAL A 397 8.36 2.10 -32.58
N ALA A 398 8.20 0.81 -32.92
CA ALA A 398 8.26 0.33 -34.30
C ALA A 398 7.24 1.04 -35.20
N ALA A 399 6.01 1.24 -34.70
CA ALA A 399 4.97 1.98 -35.42
C ALA A 399 5.31 3.48 -35.62
N VAL A 400 6.07 4.09 -34.70
CA VAL A 400 6.55 5.48 -34.84
C VAL A 400 7.71 5.54 -35.85
N VAL A 401 8.64 4.59 -35.81
CA VAL A 401 9.73 4.46 -36.78
C VAL A 401 9.18 4.29 -38.19
N ALA A 402 8.24 3.36 -38.41
CA ALA A 402 7.62 3.14 -39.71
C ALA A 402 6.90 4.40 -40.25
N ARG A 403 6.25 5.17 -39.37
CA ARG A 403 5.65 6.47 -39.74
C ARG A 403 6.71 7.51 -40.09
N ALA A 404 7.86 7.52 -39.44
CA ALA A 404 8.97 8.39 -39.76
C ALA A 404 9.63 8.01 -41.10
N GLU A 405 9.79 6.71 -41.38
CA GLU A 405 10.25 6.19 -42.67
C GLU A 405 9.33 6.62 -43.81
N ALA A 406 8.00 6.45 -43.65
CA ALA A 406 7.03 6.90 -44.64
C ALA A 406 7.10 8.43 -44.89
N ARG A 407 7.27 9.24 -43.84
CA ARG A 407 7.47 10.69 -43.96
C ARG A 407 8.79 11.06 -44.65
N ALA A 408 9.82 10.25 -44.50
CA ALA A 408 11.11 10.46 -45.17
C ALA A 408 11.01 10.08 -46.66
N ALA A 409 10.38 8.95 -46.97
CA ALA A 409 10.14 8.50 -48.33
C ALA A 409 9.24 9.46 -49.13
N GLY A 410 8.18 9.98 -48.52
CA GLY A 410 7.29 10.99 -49.14
C GLY A 410 7.92 12.39 -49.30
N ARG A 411 9.08 12.63 -48.67
CA ARG A 411 9.88 13.86 -48.81
C ARG A 411 11.04 13.71 -49.80
N ALA A 412 11.28 12.51 -50.34
CA ALA A 412 12.25 12.33 -51.41
C ALA A 412 11.82 13.24 -52.59
N PRO A 413 12.67 14.15 -53.06
CA PRO A 413 12.30 15.04 -54.15
C PRO A 413 11.99 14.17 -55.36
N GLY A 414 10.77 14.28 -55.88
CA GLY A 414 10.38 13.67 -57.14
C GLY A 414 11.32 14.17 -58.24
N GLY A 415 12.33 13.38 -58.57
CA GLY A 415 13.15 13.58 -59.75
C GLY A 415 12.41 13.04 -60.96
N THR A 416 11.85 13.94 -61.77
CA THR A 416 12.35 14.37 -63.09
C THR A 416 11.33 15.26 -63.75
#